data_AF-A0A920HJ47-F1
#
_entry.id   AF-A0A920HJ47-F1
#
_cell.length_a   1.000
_cell.length_b   1.000
_cell.length_c   1.000
_cell.angle_alpha   90.00
_cell.angle_beta   90.00
_cell.angle_gamma   90.00
#
_symmetry.space_group_name_H-M   'P 1'
#
loop_
_entity.id
_entity.type
_entity.pdbx_description
1 polymer ?
#
loop_
_entity_poly.entity_id
_entity_poly.type
_entity_poly.pdbx_seq_one_letter_code
_entity_poly.pdbx_strand_id
1 'polypeptide(L)'
;MIKSEEIGKIIFWDSSKNWNSSLHDGVYSSNSSINLNSNNLQYSTYLSQLVSVNNDGYDLIMYSKIGMGDGQQANNPWLQEFPDPLTRVSWDNYITVSKFDAEKLV
;
A
#
# COMPACT_ATOMS: atom_id res chain seq x y z
N MET A 1 50.90 1.03 -17.83
CA MET A 1 50.45 -0.17 -18.57
C MET A 1 49.55 -0.96 -17.63
N ILE A 2 48.24 -0.72 -17.70
CA ILE A 2 47.25 -1.39 -16.85
C ILE A 2 47.11 -2.82 -17.37
N LYS A 3 47.23 -3.83 -16.50
CA LYS A 3 47.24 -5.25 -16.91
C LYS A 3 45.89 -5.60 -17.56
N SER A 4 45.91 -6.37 -18.65
CA SER A 4 44.70 -6.71 -19.42
C SER A 4 43.61 -7.42 -18.61
N GLU A 5 43.99 -8.01 -17.46
CA GLU A 5 43.11 -8.65 -16.49
C GLU A 5 42.19 -7.66 -15.73
N GLU A 6 42.61 -6.40 -15.55
CA GLU A 6 41.78 -5.38 -14.90
C GLU A 6 40.74 -4.79 -15.85
N ILE A 7 41.02 -4.80 -17.15
CA ILE A 7 40.10 -4.29 -18.18
C ILE A 7 38.90 -5.22 -18.31
N GLY A 8 39.09 -6.54 -18.25
CA GLY A 8 38.01 -7.53 -18.32
C GLY A 8 36.97 -7.45 -17.19
N LYS A 9 37.38 -6.95 -16.02
CA LYS A 9 36.51 -6.77 -14.84
C LYS A 9 35.60 -5.53 -14.96
N ILE A 10 35.94 -4.60 -15.85
CA ILE A 10 35.22 -3.34 -16.09
C ILE A 10 34.18 -3.50 -17.21
N ILE A 11 34.36 -4.45 -18.14
CA ILE A 11 33.47 -4.62 -19.31
C ILE A 11 32.37 -5.67 -19.12
N PHE A 12 32.56 -6.65 -18.24
CA PHE A 12 31.56 -7.65 -17.93
C PHE A 12 31.08 -7.46 -16.50
N TRP A 13 29.90 -6.86 -16.37
CA TRP A 13 29.09 -6.96 -15.16
C TRP A 13 29.08 -8.43 -14.72
N ASP A 14 29.52 -8.73 -13.50
CA ASP A 14 29.26 -10.03 -12.87
C ASP A 14 27.78 -10.07 -12.46
N SER A 15 26.90 -10.04 -13.47
CA SER A 15 25.44 -10.10 -13.31
C SER A 15 25.04 -11.40 -12.63
N SER A 16 25.85 -12.46 -12.77
CA SER A 16 25.62 -13.77 -12.16
C SER A 16 25.73 -13.77 -10.64
N LYS A 17 26.76 -13.14 -10.05
CA LYS A 17 26.86 -13.07 -8.58
C LYS A 17 25.77 -12.19 -7.98
N ASN A 18 25.41 -11.11 -8.64
CA ASN A 18 24.33 -10.24 -8.18
C ASN A 18 22.94 -10.88 -8.32
N TRP A 19 22.69 -11.66 -9.39
CA TRP A 19 21.43 -12.38 -9.58
C TRP A 19 21.23 -13.52 -8.58
N ASN A 20 22.24 -14.39 -8.41
CA ASN A 20 22.12 -15.53 -7.51
C ASN A 20 21.95 -15.09 -6.05
N SER A 21 22.67 -14.06 -5.60
CA SER A 21 22.49 -13.50 -4.26
C SER A 21 21.12 -12.85 -4.10
N SER A 22 20.63 -12.11 -5.11
CA SER A 22 19.28 -11.51 -5.03
C SER A 22 18.16 -12.56 -5.02
N LEU A 23 18.35 -13.67 -5.72
CA LEU A 23 17.41 -14.80 -5.71
C LEU A 23 17.46 -15.56 -4.37
N HIS A 24 18.65 -15.74 -3.81
CA HIS A 24 18.84 -16.37 -2.50
C HIS A 24 18.28 -15.52 -1.36
N ASP A 25 18.55 -14.21 -1.38
CA ASP A 25 18.17 -13.26 -0.34
C ASP A 25 16.73 -12.74 -0.53
N GLY A 26 16.14 -12.93 -1.71
CA GLY A 26 14.77 -12.55 -2.07
C GLY A 26 14.56 -11.05 -2.34
N VAL A 27 15.61 -10.24 -2.20
CA VAL A 27 15.59 -8.79 -2.42
C VAL A 27 16.83 -8.32 -3.16
N TYR A 28 16.69 -7.25 -3.94
CA TYR A 28 17.80 -6.54 -4.55
C TYR A 28 17.77 -5.08 -4.09
N SER A 29 18.88 -4.60 -3.55
CA SER A 29 19.03 -3.20 -3.12
C SER A 29 19.92 -2.45 -4.10
N SER A 30 19.40 -1.36 -4.66
CA SER A 30 20.18 -0.39 -5.43
C SER A 30 20.21 0.95 -4.71
N ASN A 31 21.41 1.50 -4.49
CA ASN A 31 21.58 2.82 -3.91
C ASN A 31 21.33 3.91 -4.98
N SER A 32 20.07 4.11 -5.35
CA SER A 32 19.65 5.22 -6.22
C SER A 32 19.17 6.39 -5.36
N SER A 33 19.87 7.52 -5.40
CA SER A 33 19.38 8.76 -4.79
C SER A 33 18.46 9.49 -5.78
N ILE A 34 17.24 9.81 -5.32
CA ILE A 34 16.29 10.62 -6.07
C ILE A 34 16.39 12.04 -5.53
N ASN A 35 16.82 12.99 -6.37
CA ASN A 35 16.74 14.41 -6.04
C ASN A 35 15.29 14.88 -6.24
N LEU A 36 14.54 15.00 -5.13
CA LEU A 36 13.19 15.55 -5.16
C LEU A 36 13.28 17.09 -5.25
N ASN A 37 12.76 17.66 -6.33
CA ASN A 37 12.61 19.11 -6.44
C ASN A 37 11.45 19.57 -5.54
N SER A 38 11.71 20.54 -4.66
CA SER A 38 10.68 21.15 -3.84
C SER A 38 9.83 22.08 -4.69
N ASN A 39 8.60 21.67 -4.99
CA ASN A 39 7.61 22.51 -5.65
C ASN A 39 6.93 23.40 -4.59
N ASN A 40 6.81 24.71 -4.87
CA ASN A 40 6.10 25.66 -4.01
C ASN A 40 4.57 25.47 -4.17
N LEU A 41 4.01 24.51 -3.42
CA LEU A 41 2.58 24.22 -3.42
C LEU A 41 1.83 25.18 -2.49
N GLN A 42 0.79 25.84 -3.02
CA GLN A 42 -0.10 26.71 -2.25
C GLN A 42 -1.14 25.86 -1.50
N TYR A 43 -0.85 25.50 -0.25
CA TYR A 43 -1.72 24.63 0.55
C TYR A 43 -3.04 25.30 0.97
N SER A 44 -3.07 26.63 1.06
CA SER A 44 -4.22 27.39 1.57
C SER A 44 -5.48 27.23 0.71
N THR A 45 -5.35 27.13 -0.61
CA THR A 45 -6.48 26.99 -1.54
C THR A 45 -7.12 25.61 -1.48
N TYR A 46 -6.33 24.56 -1.21
CA TYR A 46 -6.85 23.19 -1.07
C TYR A 46 -7.54 22.99 0.28
N LEU A 47 -7.02 23.60 1.35
CA LEU A 47 -7.62 23.53 2.67
C LEU A 47 -9.00 24.21 2.72
N SER A 48 -9.17 25.35 2.05
CA SER A 48 -10.47 26.04 2.02
C SER A 48 -11.55 25.24 1.28
N GLN A 49 -11.18 24.47 0.26
CA GLN A 49 -12.11 23.59 -0.46
C GLN A 49 -12.60 22.43 0.41
N LEU A 50 -11.71 21.81 1.19
CA LEU A 50 -12.07 20.71 2.08
C LEU A 50 -13.07 21.11 3.18
N VAL A 51 -12.90 22.31 3.75
CA VAL A 51 -13.76 22.82 4.84
C VAL A 51 -15.13 23.30 4.33
N SER A 52 -15.25 23.60 3.03
CA SER A 52 -16.49 24.13 2.45
C SER A 52 -17.63 23.11 2.31
N VAL A 53 -17.34 21.83 2.48
CA VAL A 53 -18.33 20.75 2.37
C VAL A 53 -19.08 20.61 3.70
N ASN A 54 -20.31 21.11 3.75
CA ASN A 54 -21.26 20.81 4.81
C ASN A 54 -22.42 20.00 4.21
N ASN A 55 -22.47 18.71 4.52
CA ASN A 55 -23.63 17.87 4.22
C ASN A 55 -24.36 17.56 5.52
N ASP A 56 -25.65 17.91 5.56
CA ASP A 56 -26.54 17.52 6.64
C ASP A 56 -27.04 16.09 6.35
N GLY A 57 -26.46 15.08 7.00
CA GLY A 57 -26.80 13.67 6.78
C GLY A 57 -25.83 12.68 7.41
N TYR A 58 -25.92 11.41 6.99
CA TYR A 58 -24.97 10.37 7.36
C TYR A 58 -23.82 10.29 6.34
N ASP A 59 -22.59 10.20 6.83
CA ASP A 59 -21.41 9.99 5.99
C ASP A 59 -21.03 8.50 5.92
N LEU A 60 -20.67 8.03 4.73
CA LEU A 60 -20.14 6.68 4.50
C LEU A 60 -18.64 6.74 4.25
N ILE A 61 -17.88 6.05 5.10
CA ILE A 61 -16.44 5.88 4.94
C ILE A 61 -16.16 4.45 4.45
N MET A 62 -15.58 4.32 3.26
CA MET A 62 -15.16 3.04 2.72
C MET A 62 -13.74 2.69 3.18
N TYR A 63 -13.53 1.45 3.58
CA TYR A 63 -12.23 0.91 3.93
C TYR A 63 -12.09 -0.52 3.40
N SER A 64 -10.86 -0.93 3.12
CA SER A 64 -10.53 -2.31 2.76
C SER A 64 -10.27 -3.15 4.02
N LYS A 65 -10.82 -4.37 4.08
CA LYS A 65 -10.53 -5.31 5.17
C LYS A 65 -9.13 -5.87 5.02
N ILE A 66 -8.50 -6.24 6.14
CA ILE A 66 -7.13 -6.79 6.14
C ILE A 66 -7.08 -8.15 5.41
N GLY A 67 -8.12 -8.98 5.56
CA GLY A 67 -8.24 -10.27 4.87
C GLY A 67 -8.77 -10.19 3.43
N MET A 68 -9.27 -9.02 2.99
CA MET A 68 -9.87 -8.83 1.67
C MET A 68 -9.64 -7.39 1.21
N GLY A 69 -8.61 -7.19 0.38
CA GLY A 69 -8.22 -5.89 -0.16
C GLY A 69 -9.18 -5.39 -1.23
N ASP A 70 -8.86 -5.66 -2.50
CA ASP A 70 -9.61 -5.22 -3.69
C ASP A 70 -10.50 -6.31 -4.31
N GLY A 71 -10.63 -7.46 -3.64
CA GLY A 71 -11.46 -8.57 -4.09
C GLY A 71 -10.78 -9.56 -5.04
N GLN A 72 -9.52 -9.35 -5.43
CA GLN A 72 -8.79 -10.31 -6.28
C GLN A 72 -8.68 -11.71 -5.67
N GLN A 73 -8.74 -11.81 -4.34
CA GLN A 73 -8.64 -13.07 -3.59
C GLN A 73 -10.00 -13.55 -3.04
N ALA A 74 -11.12 -13.10 -3.62
CA ALA A 74 -12.47 -13.51 -3.18
C ALA A 74 -12.70 -15.02 -3.25
N ASN A 75 -12.00 -15.72 -4.15
CA ASN A 75 -12.06 -17.17 -4.32
C ASN A 75 -11.09 -17.95 -3.41
N ASN A 76 -10.36 -17.28 -2.50
CA ASN A 76 -9.45 -17.94 -1.57
C ASN A 76 -10.19 -18.28 -0.25
N PRO A 77 -10.50 -19.58 0.01
CA PRO A 77 -11.29 -19.96 1.18
C PRO A 77 -10.58 -19.69 2.51
N TRP A 78 -9.24 -19.68 2.54
CA TRP A 78 -8.50 -19.38 3.76
C TRP A 78 -8.63 -17.93 4.20
N LEU A 79 -8.74 -17.00 3.25
CA LEU A 79 -8.94 -15.58 3.55
C LEU A 79 -10.40 -15.26 3.87
N GLN A 80 -11.34 -16.06 3.37
CA GLN A 80 -12.76 -15.95 3.75
C GLN A 80 -13.00 -16.42 5.19
N GLU A 81 -12.28 -17.45 5.63
CA GLU A 81 -12.33 -17.98 7.00
C GLU A 81 -11.57 -17.09 8.00
N PHE A 82 -10.64 -16.24 7.53
CA PHE A 82 -9.84 -15.38 8.39
C PHE A 82 -10.71 -14.26 9.03
N PRO A 83 -10.88 -14.26 10.37
CA PRO A 83 -11.78 -13.33 11.03
C PRO A 83 -11.22 -11.91 11.02
N ASP A 84 -12.09 -10.91 10.83
CA ASP A 84 -11.71 -9.50 10.96
C ASP A 84 -11.23 -9.20 12.40
N PRO A 85 -10.06 -8.57 12.61
CA PRO A 85 -9.50 -8.37 13.95
C PRO A 85 -10.33 -7.42 14.83
N LEU A 86 -11.21 -6.59 14.25
CA LEU A 86 -12.07 -5.69 15.02
C LEU A 86 -13.39 -6.37 15.39
N THR A 87 -14.12 -6.87 14.40
CA THR A 87 -15.50 -7.39 14.58
C THR A 87 -15.57 -8.89 14.82
N ARG A 88 -14.50 -9.64 14.51
CA ARG A 88 -14.41 -11.10 14.61
C ARG A 88 -15.44 -11.85 13.75
N VAL A 89 -15.90 -11.24 12.65
CA VAL A 89 -16.80 -11.84 11.66
C VAL A 89 -15.99 -12.44 10.49
N SER A 90 -16.43 -13.57 9.95
CA SER A 90 -15.89 -14.23 8.75
C SER A 90 -16.98 -14.39 7.67
N TRP A 91 -16.58 -14.63 6.41
CA TRP A 91 -17.45 -14.88 5.24
C TRP A 91 -18.48 -13.80 4.86
N ASP A 92 -18.43 -12.60 5.45
CA ASP A 92 -19.46 -11.58 5.21
C ASP A 92 -18.90 -10.15 5.11
N ASN A 93 -19.70 -9.25 4.55
CA ASN A 93 -19.52 -7.80 4.56
C ASN A 93 -20.61 -7.13 5.40
N TYR A 94 -20.23 -6.10 6.15
CA TYR A 94 -21.13 -5.43 7.10
C TYR A 94 -20.85 -3.94 7.12
N ILE A 95 -21.85 -3.17 7.55
CA ILE A 95 -21.73 -1.74 7.81
C ILE A 95 -21.61 -1.55 9.32
N THR A 96 -20.64 -0.75 9.76
CA THR A 96 -20.49 -0.37 11.16
C THR A 96 -21.24 0.94 11.41
N VAL A 97 -22.32 0.89 12.19
CA VAL A 97 -23.11 2.07 12.58
C VAL A 97 -22.88 2.33 14.07
N SER A 98 -22.81 3.62 14.45
CA SER A 98 -22.73 3.99 15.86
C SER A 98 -24.02 3.56 16.58
N LYS A 99 -23.91 3.12 17.84
CA LYS A 99 -25.10 2.70 18.61
C LYS A 99 -26.16 3.81 18.68
N PHE A 100 -25.72 5.06 18.87
CA PHE A 100 -26.59 6.22 18.98
C PHE A 100 -27.40 6.48 17.72
N ASP A 101 -26.78 6.33 16.55
CA ASP A 101 -27.48 6.51 15.27
C ASP A 101 -28.38 5.31 14.96
N ALA A 102 -27.93 4.09 15.28
CA ALA A 102 -28.71 2.87 15.09
C ALA A 102 -30.03 2.89 15.87
N GLU A 103 -30.03 3.39 17.12
CA GLU A 103 -31.25 3.50 17.94
C GLU A 103 -32.29 4.48 17.38
N LYS A 104 -31.87 5.49 16.59
CA LYS A 104 -32.79 6.44 15.95
C LYS A 104 -33.42 5.90 14.66
N LEU A 105 -32.86 4.82 14.11
CA LEU A 105 -33.34 4.19 12.88
C LEU A 105 -34.39 3.10 13.14
N VAL A 106 -34.57 2.69 14.40
CA VAL A 106 -35.54 1.67 14.85
C VAL A 106 -36.82 2.32 15.35
#